data_AF-X1JSY0-F1
#
_entry.id   AF-X1JSY0-F1
#
_cell.length_a   1.000
_cell.length_b   1.000
_cell.length_c   1.000
_cell.angle_alpha   90.00
_cell.angle_beta   90.00
_cell.angle_gamma   90.00
#
_symmetry.space_group_name_H-M   'P 1'
#
loop_
_entity.id
_entity.type
_entity.pdbx_description
1 polymer ?
#
loop_
_entity_poly.entity_id
_entity_poly.type
_entity_poly.pdbx_seq_one_letter_code
_entity_poly.pdbx_strand_id
1 'polypeptide(L)'
;GAETAQPTATREVARRAVALVEFSGLRDWQQIRSKLTQIAGIQGLEIDSLQARRAAISFEFAGPLDRLQAALGQSGFVLEDRDGTLVLRSQ
;
A
#
# COMPACT_ATOMS: atom_id res chain seq x y z
N GLY A 1 -20.44 -39.29 -3.95
CA GLY A 1 -19.90 -38.52 -2.82
C GLY A 1 -20.13 -37.07 -3.15
N ALA A 2 -20.69 -36.30 -2.22
CA ALA A 2 -21.01 -34.90 -2.47
C ALA A 2 -19.73 -34.08 -2.69
N GLU A 3 -19.48 -33.65 -3.93
CA GLU A 3 -18.65 -32.48 -4.20
C GLU A 3 -19.43 -31.25 -3.73
N THR A 4 -19.23 -30.88 -2.46
CA THR A 4 -19.55 -29.53 -2.01
C THR A 4 -18.61 -28.57 -2.72
N ALA A 5 -19.04 -28.13 -3.90
CA ALA A 5 -18.61 -26.86 -4.48
C ALA A 5 -18.82 -25.80 -3.40
N GLN A 6 -17.75 -25.43 -2.72
CA GLN A 6 -17.73 -24.22 -1.92
C GLN A 6 -17.77 -23.08 -2.94
N PRO A 7 -18.83 -22.26 -2.99
CA PRO A 7 -18.73 -20.99 -3.68
C PRO A 7 -17.70 -20.20 -2.88
N THR A 8 -16.45 -20.22 -3.31
CA THR A 8 -15.46 -19.26 -2.84
C THR A 8 -15.97 -17.95 -3.36
N ALA A 9 -16.79 -17.29 -2.53
CA ALA A 9 -17.12 -15.90 -2.67
C ALA A 9 -15.84 -15.21 -3.13
N THR A 10 -15.90 -14.54 -4.28
CA THR A 10 -14.90 -13.57 -4.71
C THR A 10 -14.92 -12.43 -3.69
N ARG A 11 -14.50 -12.73 -2.47
CA ARG A 11 -14.14 -11.78 -1.45
C ARG A 11 -12.96 -11.09 -2.10
N GLU A 12 -13.15 -9.84 -2.51
CA GLU A 12 -12.08 -9.02 -3.07
C GLU A 12 -10.84 -9.28 -2.22
N VAL A 13 -9.91 -10.09 -2.74
CA VAL A 13 -8.86 -10.69 -1.92
C VAL A 13 -8.08 -9.51 -1.40
N ALA A 14 -8.09 -9.29 -0.08
CA ALA A 14 -7.31 -8.22 0.52
C ALA A 14 -5.87 -8.47 0.06
N ARG A 15 -5.39 -7.63 -0.85
CA ARG A 15 -4.06 -7.80 -1.43
C ARG A 15 -3.12 -7.08 -0.49
N ARG A 16 -2.26 -7.86 0.16
CA ARG A 16 -1.10 -7.29 0.84
C ARG A 16 -0.04 -6.99 -0.20
N ALA A 17 0.43 -5.75 -0.23
CA ALA A 17 1.55 -5.34 -1.06
C ALA A 17 2.61 -4.64 -0.21
N VAL A 18 3.87 -4.89 -0.55
CA VAL A 18 5.03 -4.28 0.11
C VAL A 18 5.53 -3.15 -0.76
N ALA A 19 5.73 -1.97 -0.19
CA ALA A 19 6.35 -0.85 -0.89
C ALA A 19 7.46 -0.20 -0.05
N LEU A 20 8.47 0.32 -0.75
CA LEU A 20 9.50 1.16 -0.19
C LEU A 20 9.11 2.62 -0.32
N VAL A 21 8.87 3.28 0.81
CA VAL A 21 8.63 4.71 0.88
C VAL A 21 9.97 5.43 0.99
N GLU A 22 10.21 6.39 0.11
CA GLU A 22 11.38 7.29 0.21
C GLU A 22 10.95 8.62 0.83
N PHE A 23 11.76 9.13 1.78
CA PHE A 23 11.49 10.38 2.49
C PHE A 23 12.78 11.10 2.88
N SER A 24 12.68 12.41 3.10
CA SER A 24 13.85 13.25 3.39
C SER A 24 14.28 13.24 4.87
N GLY A 25 13.37 12.87 5.78
CA GLY A 25 13.66 12.72 7.20
C GLY A 25 12.43 12.34 8.03
N LEU A 26 12.57 12.28 9.36
CA LEU A 26 11.51 11.78 10.26
C LEU A 26 10.21 12.60 10.18
N ARG A 27 10.30 13.92 10.06
CA ARG A 27 9.13 14.80 9.91
C ARG A 27 8.36 14.49 8.62
N ASP A 28 9.10 14.31 7.52
CA ASP A 28 8.54 13.97 6.22
C ASP A 28 7.87 12.59 6.28
N TRP A 29 8.54 11.60 6.87
CA TRP A 29 7.96 10.28 7.13
C TRP A 29 6.66 10.35 7.94
N GLN A 30 6.60 11.13 9.02
CA GLN A 30 5.38 11.28 9.84
C GLN A 30 4.21 11.86 9.03
N GLN A 31 4.49 12.84 8.16
CA GLN A 31 3.47 13.40 7.26
C GLN A 31 3.01 12.35 6.24
N ILE A 32 3.94 11.63 5.61
CA ILE A 32 3.64 10.58 4.62
C ILE A 32 2.79 9.49 5.25
N ARG A 33 3.22 8.94 6.38
CA ARG A 33 2.48 7.91 7.13
C ARG A 33 1.08 8.39 7.50
N SER A 34 0.94 9.62 7.99
CA SER A 34 -0.37 10.15 8.36
C SER A 34 -1.29 10.23 7.14
N LYS A 35 -0.80 10.74 6.00
CA LYS A 35 -1.57 10.75 4.74
C LYS A 35 -1.92 9.34 4.28
N LEU A 36 -0.98 8.39 4.31
CA LEU A 36 -1.21 6.99 3.94
C LEU A 36 -2.34 6.36 4.74
N THR A 37 -2.38 6.59 6.06
CA THR A 37 -3.49 6.09 6.91
C THR A 37 -4.84 6.72 6.60
N GLN A 38 -4.88 7.84 5.87
CA GLN A 38 -6.10 8.52 5.45
C GLN A 38 -6.55 8.13 4.03
N ILE A 39 -5.77 7.31 3.30
CA ILE A 39 -6.11 6.91 1.94
C ILE A 39 -7.26 5.91 1.96
N ALA A 40 -8.36 6.30 1.32
CA ALA A 40 -9.51 5.44 1.13
C ALA A 40 -9.10 4.16 0.39
N GLY A 41 -9.37 3.01 1.01
CA GLY A 41 -9.07 1.69 0.45
C GLY A 41 -7.84 1.02 1.05
N ILE A 42 -7.00 1.74 1.80
CA ILE A 42 -6.00 1.12 2.68
C ILE A 42 -6.72 0.65 3.95
N GLN A 43 -6.78 -0.67 4.11
CA GLN A 43 -7.44 -1.34 5.24
C GLN A 43 -6.48 -1.57 6.40
N GLY A 44 -5.20 -1.73 6.09
CA GLY A 44 -4.12 -1.93 7.05
C GLY A 44 -2.83 -1.34 6.51
N LEU A 45 -2.04 -0.73 7.40
CA LEU A 45 -0.71 -0.22 7.10
C LEU A 45 0.23 -0.70 8.20
N GLU A 46 1.17 -1.55 7.84
CA GLU A 46 2.23 -2.04 8.68
C GLU A 46 3.57 -1.46 8.24
N ILE A 47 4.44 -1.21 9.20
CA ILE A 47 5.78 -0.66 8.96
C ILE A 47 6.74 -1.80 9.27
N ASP A 48 7.22 -2.48 8.23
CA ASP A 48 8.13 -3.61 8.36
C ASP A 48 9.53 -3.16 8.79
N SER A 49 10.01 -2.04 8.23
CA SER A 49 11.29 -1.45 8.63
C SER A 49 11.29 0.06 8.44
N LEU A 50 11.97 0.78 9.33
CA LEU A 50 12.16 2.22 9.27
C LEU A 50 13.65 2.55 9.32
N GLN A 51 14.13 3.26 8.30
CA GLN A 51 15.52 3.69 8.12
C GLN A 51 15.59 5.22 8.11
N ALA A 52 16.80 5.79 8.03
CA ALA A 52 17.00 7.25 8.09
C ALA A 52 16.30 8.03 6.97
N ARG A 53 16.10 7.41 5.80
CA ARG A 53 15.52 8.05 4.58
C ARG A 53 14.51 7.16 3.84
N ARG A 54 14.23 5.97 4.36
CA ARG A 54 13.36 4.97 3.72
C ARG A 54 12.57 4.19 4.74
N ALA A 55 11.38 3.71 4.36
CA ALA A 55 10.62 2.75 5.13
C ALA A 55 10.11 1.65 4.22
N ALA A 56 10.25 0.40 4.65
CA ALA A 56 9.46 -0.68 4.06
C ALA A 56 8.12 -0.72 4.77
N ILE A 57 7.04 -0.61 4.00
CA ILE A 57 5.67 -0.73 4.49
C ILE A 57 4.97 -1.85 3.77
N SER A 58 4.08 -2.51 4.50
CA SER A 58 3.13 -3.46 3.94
C SER A 58 1.76 -2.85 4.12
N PHE A 59 1.00 -2.71 3.04
CA PHE A 59 -0.38 -2.25 3.13
C PHE A 59 -1.33 -3.30 2.56
N GLU A 60 -2.48 -3.40 3.21
CA GLU A 60 -3.60 -4.20 2.77
C GLU A 60 -4.60 -3.26 2.11
N PHE A 61 -4.99 -3.59 0.88
CA PHE A 61 -5.97 -2.79 0.16
C PHE A 61 -7.11 -3.63 -0.38
N ALA A 62 -8.31 -3.04 -0.36
CA ALA A 62 -9.51 -3.64 -0.90
C ALA A 62 -9.68 -3.22 -2.38
N GLY A 63 -9.41 -4.17 -3.29
CA GLY A 63 -9.68 -4.01 -4.73
C GLY A 63 -8.44 -4.13 -5.63
N PRO A 64 -8.46 -3.53 -6.84
CA PRO A 64 -7.35 -3.56 -7.77
C PRO A 64 -6.26 -2.52 -7.43
N LEU A 65 -5.01 -2.84 -7.78
CA LEU A 65 -3.86 -1.96 -7.57
C LEU A 65 -4.03 -0.60 -8.26
N ASP A 66 -4.72 -0.57 -9.40
CA ASP A 66 -5.02 0.64 -10.17
C ASP A 66 -5.82 1.67 -9.36
N ARG A 67 -6.84 1.23 -8.61
CA ARG A 67 -7.62 2.10 -7.70
C ARG A 67 -6.73 2.66 -6.61
N LEU A 68 -5.85 1.83 -6.04
CA LEU A 68 -4.91 2.29 -5.02
C LEU A 68 -3.94 3.34 -5.59
N GLN A 69 -3.38 3.10 -6.77
CA GLN A 69 -2.52 4.07 -7.46
C GLN A 69 -3.24 5.40 -7.69
N ALA A 70 -4.51 5.38 -8.10
CA ALA A 70 -5.32 6.58 -8.27
C ALA A 70 -5.58 7.31 -6.93
N ALA A 71 -5.81 6.58 -5.84
CA ALA A 71 -6.03 7.15 -4.51
C ALA A 71 -4.73 7.74 -3.92
N LEU A 72 -3.60 7.06 -4.13
CA LEU A 72 -2.26 7.54 -3.81
C LEU A 72 -1.94 8.82 -4.60
N GLY A 73 -2.20 8.81 -5.91
CA GLY A 73 -2.03 9.96 -6.81
C GLY A 73 -2.80 11.20 -6.36
N GLN A 74 -4.06 11.02 -5.94
CA GLN A 74 -4.87 12.10 -5.37
C GLN A 74 -4.31 12.69 -4.07
N SER A 75 -3.55 11.90 -3.32
CA SER A 75 -2.88 12.33 -2.08
C SER A 75 -1.48 12.91 -2.30
N GLY A 76 -1.04 13.01 -3.56
CA GLY A 76 0.29 13.47 -3.94
C GLY A 76 1.36 12.40 -3.83
N PHE A 77 1.00 11.12 -4.00
CA PHE A 77 1.95 10.01 -4.02
C PHE A 77 1.98 9.32 -5.37
N VAL A 78 3.15 8.87 -5.79
CA VAL A 78 3.29 7.94 -6.90
C VAL A 78 3.75 6.60 -6.36
N LEU A 79 3.07 5.56 -6.78
CA LEU A 79 3.53 4.18 -6.64
C LEU A 79 4.11 3.75 -7.97
N GLU A 80 5.41 3.45 -8.00
CA GLU A 80 6.11 2.98 -9.19
C GLU A 80 6.61 1.56 -8.94
N ASP A 81 6.50 0.68 -9.93
CA ASP A 81 7.24 -0.58 -9.91
C ASP A 81 8.66 -0.32 -10.42
N ARG A 82 9.67 -0.64 -9.61
CA ARG A 82 11.09 -0.63 -9.99
C ARG A 82 11.66 -2.02 -9.81
N ASP A 83 11.89 -2.70 -10.92
CA ASP A 83 12.47 -4.06 -10.95
C ASP A 83 11.69 -5.04 -10.05
N GLY A 84 10.35 -4.97 -10.08
CA GLY A 84 9.48 -5.82 -9.26
C GLY A 84 9.35 -5.38 -7.79
N THR A 85 9.94 -4.24 -7.42
CA THR A 85 9.77 -3.61 -6.11
C THR A 85 8.89 -2.38 -6.24
N LEU A 86 7.79 -2.34 -5.47
CA LEU A 86 6.97 -1.13 -5.41
C LEU A 86 7.71 -0.05 -4.62
N VAL A 87 7.84 1.13 -5.22
CA VAL A 87 8.45 2.31 -4.61
C VAL A 87 7.41 3.40 -4.54
N LEU A 88 7.14 3.88 -3.33
CA LEU A 88 6.24 4.99 -3.08
C LEU A 88 7.04 6.27 -2.87
N ARG A 89 6.70 7.32 -3.63
CA ARG A 89 7.32 8.64 -3.51
C ARG A 89 6.25 9.72 -3.34
N SER A 90 6.49 10.67 -2.45
CA SER A 90 5.72 11.92 -2.41
C SER A 90 6.14 12.83 -3.57
N GLN A 91 5.16 13.43 -4.23
CA GLN A 91 5.35 14.52 -5.19
C GLN A 91 5.31 15.88 -4.50
#